data_AF-A0A1Q5MDB2-F1
#
_entry.id   AF-A0A1Q5MDB2-F1
#
_cell.length_a   1.000
_cell.length_b   1.000
_cell.length_c   1.000
_cell.angle_alpha   90.00
_cell.angle_beta   90.00
_cell.angle_gamma   90.00
#
_symmetry.space_group_name_H-M   'P 1'
#
loop_
_entity.id
_entity.type
_entity.pdbx_description
1 polymer ?
#
loop_
_entity_poly.entity_id
_entity_poly.type
_entity_poly.pdbx_seq_one_letter_code
_entity_poly.pdbx_strand_id
1 'polypeptide(L)'
;MHSNDPNHAPLRDVAQSPEATARYLADVQRVLLDIGRNLEALALETRVHCRDTHVEGDRWFDAWMRAQPVERALKDVLKHLEGVTKGLEKSAFKRRAHDEAVANTAKKRKEKELERKRKNIPPLQAAPQNTPQQSAPSRNSGYGGPTSIYDMGNRESA
;
A
#
# COMPACT_ATOMS: atom_id res chain seq x y z
N MET A 1 1.93 -36.55 -7.78
CA MET A 1 2.40 -35.84 -8.99
C MET A 1 3.61 -35.00 -8.57
N HIS A 2 4.82 -35.54 -8.79
CA HIS A 2 6.06 -34.82 -8.49
C HIS A 2 6.53 -34.11 -9.76
N SER A 3 6.33 -32.81 -9.82
CA SER A 3 6.78 -31.95 -10.92
C SER A 3 8.24 -31.55 -10.67
N ASN A 4 9.19 -32.29 -11.22
CA ASN A 4 10.60 -31.90 -11.32
C ASN A 4 10.78 -30.88 -12.45
N ASP A 5 10.17 -29.70 -12.32
CA ASP A 5 10.45 -28.58 -13.22
C ASP A 5 11.61 -27.75 -12.61
N PRO A 6 12.77 -27.62 -13.28
CA PRO A 6 13.92 -26.88 -12.76
C PRO A 6 13.64 -25.38 -12.55
N ASN A 7 12.49 -24.87 -13.02
CA ASN A 7 11.99 -23.52 -12.78
C ASN A 7 10.89 -23.42 -11.69
N HIS A 8 10.58 -24.52 -11.01
CA HIS A 8 9.60 -24.53 -9.93
C HIS A 8 10.17 -23.88 -8.67
N ALA A 9 10.09 -22.54 -8.62
CA ALA A 9 10.35 -21.78 -7.41
C ALA A 9 9.04 -21.69 -6.59
N PRO A 10 8.92 -22.36 -5.43
CA PRO A 10 7.66 -22.53 -4.70
C PRO A 10 7.03 -21.22 -4.23
N LEU A 11 7.79 -20.12 -4.20
CA LEU A 11 7.34 -18.80 -3.76
C LEU A 11 7.07 -17.82 -4.92
N ARG A 12 7.23 -18.27 -6.18
CA ARG A 12 7.06 -17.40 -7.35
C ARG A 12 5.62 -16.91 -7.48
N ASP A 13 4.67 -17.81 -7.26
CA ASP A 13 3.23 -17.51 -7.30
C ASP A 13 2.82 -16.58 -6.16
N VAL A 14 3.42 -16.77 -4.98
CA VAL A 14 3.22 -15.92 -3.80
C VAL A 14 3.72 -14.49 -4.07
N ALA A 15 4.89 -14.35 -4.69
CA ALA A 15 5.50 -13.04 -4.98
C ALA A 15 4.74 -12.24 -6.05
N GLN A 16 4.09 -12.93 -7.00
CA GLN A 16 3.32 -12.29 -8.07
C GLN A 16 2.07 -11.58 -7.54
N SER A 17 1.46 -12.08 -6.47
CA SER A 17 0.24 -11.50 -5.89
C SER A 17 0.52 -10.77 -4.56
N PRO A 18 0.13 -9.48 -4.43
CA PRO A 18 0.32 -8.75 -3.19
C PRO A 18 -0.52 -9.34 -2.05
N GLU A 19 -1.69 -9.90 -2.36
CA GLU A 19 -2.52 -10.59 -1.37
C GLU A 19 -1.91 -11.92 -0.91
N ALA A 20 -1.38 -12.72 -1.85
CA ALA A 20 -0.73 -13.97 -1.50
C ALA A 20 0.53 -13.72 -0.65
N THR A 21 1.30 -12.69 -1.00
CA THR A 21 2.44 -12.22 -0.20
C THR A 21 2.01 -11.85 1.22
N ALA A 22 0.93 -11.07 1.37
CA ALA A 22 0.43 -10.67 2.70
C ALA A 22 -0.02 -11.87 3.54
N ARG A 23 -0.76 -12.82 2.96
CA ARG A 23 -1.19 -14.05 3.66
C ARG A 23 0.01 -14.88 4.11
N TYR A 24 0.97 -15.11 3.21
CA TYR A 24 2.18 -15.86 3.52
C TYR A 24 2.99 -15.21 4.65
N LEU A 25 3.17 -13.89 4.61
CA LEU A 25 3.89 -13.17 5.66
C LEU A 25 3.14 -13.20 7.01
N ALA A 26 1.82 -13.18 7.00
CA ALA A 26 1.01 -13.32 8.22
C ALA A 26 1.14 -14.72 8.84
N ASP A 27 1.17 -15.77 8.02
CA ASP A 27 1.39 -17.14 8.50
C ASP A 27 2.79 -17.29 9.12
N VAL A 28 3.82 -16.74 8.46
CA VAL A 28 5.19 -16.70 9.01
C VAL A 28 5.22 -15.91 10.32
N GLN A 29 4.55 -14.76 10.39
CA GLN A 29 4.46 -13.96 11.61
C GLN A 29 3.82 -14.74 12.75
N ARG A 30 2.75 -15.49 12.49
CA ARG A 30 2.09 -16.33 13.50
C ARG A 30 3.04 -17.38 14.06
N VAL A 31 3.75 -18.10 13.19
CA VAL A 31 4.75 -19.09 13.62
C VAL A 31 5.86 -18.44 14.43
N LEU A 32 6.35 -17.28 14.01
CA LEU A 32 7.38 -16.54 14.76
C LEU A 32 6.88 -16.10 16.14
N LEU A 33 5.63 -15.64 16.27
CA LEU A 33 5.05 -15.28 17.56
C LEU A 33 4.92 -16.49 18.50
N ASP A 34 4.53 -17.65 17.96
CA ASP A 34 4.47 -18.89 18.75
C ASP A 34 5.87 -19.36 19.18
N ILE A 35 6.86 -19.26 18.30
CA ILE A 35 8.27 -19.48 18.66
C ILE A 35 8.72 -18.48 19.73
N GLY A 36 8.33 -17.22 19.60
CA GLY A 36 8.64 -16.16 20.57
C GLY A 36 8.14 -16.51 21.98
N ARG A 37 6.90 -16.99 22.11
CA ARG A 37 6.36 -17.46 23.40
C ARG A 37 7.15 -18.63 23.97
N ASN A 38 7.53 -19.59 23.15
CA ASN A 38 8.35 -20.73 23.58
C ASN A 38 9.75 -20.28 24.04
N LEU A 39 10.34 -19.29 23.36
CA LEU A 39 11.63 -18.70 23.74
C LEU A 39 11.55 -17.88 25.03
N GLU A 40 10.43 -17.18 25.27
CA GLU A 40 10.19 -16.48 26.55
C GLU A 40 10.12 -17.47 27.72
N ALA A 41 9.37 -18.56 27.55
CA ALA A 41 9.30 -19.62 28.56
C ALA A 41 10.69 -20.24 28.79
N LEU A 42 11.41 -20.57 27.72
CA LEU A 42 12.77 -21.11 27.81
C LEU A 42 13.73 -20.13 28.52
N ALA A 43 13.61 -18.82 28.27
CA ALA A 43 14.45 -17.81 28.91
C ALA A 43 14.21 -17.71 30.41
N LEU A 44 12.96 -17.87 30.86
CA LEU A 44 12.62 -17.94 32.28
C LEU A 44 13.21 -19.19 32.94
N GLU A 45 12.99 -20.36 32.34
CA GLU A 45 13.53 -21.64 32.85
C GLU A 45 15.05 -21.63 32.89
N THR A 46 15.69 -21.15 31.83
CA THR A 46 17.16 -21.03 31.74
C THR A 46 17.69 -20.07 32.81
N ARG A 47 17.01 -18.95 33.03
CA ARG A 47 17.39 -17.98 34.08
C ARG A 47 17.30 -18.61 35.47
N VAL A 48 16.24 -19.35 35.77
CA VAL A 48 16.08 -20.03 37.07
C VAL A 48 17.18 -21.07 37.21
N HIS A 49 17.31 -21.98 36.24
CA HIS A 49 18.30 -23.05 36.26
C HIS A 49 19.74 -22.52 36.40
N CYS A 50 20.18 -21.60 35.54
CA CYS A 50 21.55 -21.09 35.56
C CYS A 50 21.89 -20.27 36.81
N ARG A 51 20.90 -19.63 37.43
CA ARG A 51 21.12 -18.90 38.70
C ARG A 51 21.12 -19.84 39.90
N ASP A 52 20.43 -20.97 39.82
CA ASP A 52 20.38 -21.97 40.89
C ASP A 52 21.56 -22.95 40.83
N THR A 53 22.29 -23.02 39.71
CA THR A 53 23.53 -23.80 39.59
C THR A 53 24.69 -23.14 40.34
N HIS A 54 24.78 -23.46 41.63
CA HIS A 54 25.87 -23.06 42.52
C HIS A 54 26.98 -24.12 42.52
N VAL A 55 28.22 -23.65 42.60
CA VAL A 55 29.44 -24.44 42.77
C VAL A 55 29.96 -24.21 44.19
N GLU A 56 30.60 -25.22 44.77
CA GLU A 56 31.18 -25.11 46.12
C GLU A 56 32.14 -23.91 46.21
N GLY A 57 31.91 -23.04 47.20
CA GLY A 57 32.66 -21.79 47.38
C GLY A 57 32.09 -20.56 46.66
N ASP A 58 31.02 -20.71 45.87
CA ASP A 58 30.34 -19.57 45.23
C ASP A 58 29.72 -18.63 46.28
N ARG A 59 29.87 -17.33 46.05
CA ARG A 59 29.07 -16.30 46.70
C ARG A 59 27.71 -16.20 46.02
N TRP A 60 26.75 -15.58 46.72
CA TRP A 60 25.37 -15.39 46.23
C TRP A 60 25.25 -14.73 44.84
N PHE A 61 26.27 -14.01 44.39
CA PHE A 61 26.29 -13.28 43.11
C PHE A 61 27.06 -14.01 41.99
N ASP A 62 27.85 -15.03 42.31
CA ASP A 62 28.74 -15.67 41.33
C ASP A 62 27.94 -16.47 40.29
N ALA A 63 26.95 -17.26 40.74
CA ALA A 63 26.03 -17.95 39.84
C ALA A 63 25.25 -16.98 38.94
N TRP A 64 24.85 -15.82 39.47
CA TRP A 64 24.19 -14.76 38.69
C TRP A 64 25.09 -14.19 37.59
N MET A 65 26.35 -13.92 37.89
CA MET A 65 27.32 -13.41 36.89
C MET A 65 27.59 -14.45 35.79
N ARG A 66 27.60 -15.74 36.12
CA ARG A 66 27.75 -16.80 35.11
C ARG A 66 26.51 -16.96 34.23
N ALA A 67 25.32 -16.71 34.78
CA ALA A 67 24.07 -16.77 34.01
C ALA A 67 23.88 -15.57 33.05
N GLN A 68 24.46 -14.42 33.37
CA GLN A 68 24.32 -13.17 32.61
C GLN A 68 24.52 -13.29 31.08
N PRO A 69 25.59 -13.93 30.55
CA PRO A 69 25.80 -14.03 29.12
C PRO A 69 24.68 -14.79 28.39
N VAL A 70 24.17 -15.86 29.01
CA VAL A 70 23.09 -16.68 28.45
C VAL A 70 21.77 -15.90 28.47
N GLU A 71 21.46 -15.24 29.58
CA GLU A 71 20.26 -14.40 29.71
C GLU A 71 20.26 -13.25 28.69
N ARG A 72 21.41 -12.59 28.49
CA ARG A 72 21.56 -11.53 27.50
C ARG A 72 21.35 -12.06 26.08
N ALA A 73 21.97 -13.19 25.74
CA ALA A 73 21.81 -13.80 24.42
C ALA A 73 20.33 -14.14 24.11
N LEU A 74 19.62 -14.75 25.06
CA LEU A 74 18.19 -15.05 24.88
C LEU A 74 17.33 -13.78 24.77
N LYS A 75 17.62 -12.76 25.58
CA LYS A 75 16.94 -11.46 25.48
C LYS A 75 17.17 -10.80 24.12
N ASP A 76 18.40 -10.87 23.59
CA ASP A 76 18.72 -10.32 22.27
C ASP A 76 17.97 -11.08 21.17
N VAL A 77 17.87 -12.41 21.24
CA VAL A 77 17.07 -13.20 20.28
C VAL A 77 15.61 -12.75 20.29
N LEU A 78 14.99 -12.58 21.47
CA LEU A 78 13.61 -12.10 21.59
C LEU A 78 13.43 -10.71 20.96
N LYS A 79 14.37 -9.79 21.19
CA LYS A 79 14.37 -8.46 20.57
C LYS A 79 14.48 -8.53 19.04
N HIS A 80 15.33 -9.40 18.51
CA HIS A 80 15.44 -9.60 17.07
C HIS A 80 14.16 -10.17 16.48
N LEU A 81 13.52 -11.12 17.16
CA LEU A 81 12.25 -11.70 16.74
C LEU A 81 11.15 -10.64 16.66
N GLU A 82 11.05 -9.76 17.66
CA GLU A 82 10.13 -8.61 17.63
C GLU A 82 10.44 -7.65 16.47
N GLY A 83 11.72 -7.43 16.17
CA GLY A 83 12.15 -6.64 15.02
C GLY A 83 11.76 -7.28 13.69
N VAL A 84 11.90 -8.61 13.56
CA VAL A 84 11.54 -9.37 12.36
C VAL A 84 10.03 -9.32 12.14
N THR A 85 9.20 -9.55 13.17
CA THR A 85 7.74 -9.53 13.02
C THR A 85 7.23 -8.16 12.56
N LYS A 86 7.73 -7.06 13.14
CA LYS A 86 7.46 -5.69 12.66
C LYS A 86 7.94 -5.45 11.23
N GLY A 87 9.09 -6.03 10.87
CA GLY A 87 9.64 -5.98 9.53
C GLY A 87 8.74 -6.66 8.49
N LEU A 88 8.17 -7.82 8.84
CA LEU A 88 7.24 -8.57 7.98
C LEU A 88 5.97 -7.76 7.71
N GLU A 89 5.34 -7.19 8.74
CA GLU A 89 4.16 -6.32 8.58
C GLU A 89 4.44 -5.13 7.64
N LYS A 90 5.56 -4.45 7.87
CA LYS A 90 5.99 -3.32 7.03
C LYS A 90 6.23 -3.74 5.59
N SER A 91 6.79 -4.93 5.37
CA SER A 91 7.04 -5.44 4.02
C SER A 91 5.76 -5.76 3.26
N ALA A 92 4.76 -6.36 3.92
CA ALA A 92 3.44 -6.62 3.36
C ALA A 92 2.74 -5.30 2.95
N PHE A 93 2.77 -4.29 3.84
CA PHE A 93 2.23 -2.97 3.55
C PHE A 93 2.91 -2.32 2.33
N LYS A 94 4.24 -2.35 2.28
CA LYS A 94 5.01 -1.78 1.16
C LYS A 94 4.74 -2.50 -0.17
N ARG A 95 4.60 -3.83 -0.17
CA ARG A 95 4.29 -4.62 -1.37
C ARG A 95 2.93 -4.20 -1.95
N ARG A 96 1.93 -4.02 -1.09
CA ARG A 96 0.60 -3.54 -1.51
C ARG A 96 0.67 -2.11 -2.06
N ALA A 97 1.35 -1.20 -1.35
CA ALA A 97 1.52 0.18 -1.80
C ALA A 97 2.23 0.28 -3.17
N HIS A 98 3.19 -0.61 -3.44
CA HIS A 98 3.84 -0.71 -4.75
C HIS A 98 2.83 -1.05 -5.85
N ASP A 99 1.98 -2.06 -5.66
CA ASP A 99 1.01 -2.47 -6.68
C ASP A 99 -0.06 -1.42 -6.93
N GLU A 100 -0.51 -0.75 -5.86
CA GLU A 100 -1.43 0.40 -6.00
C GLU A 100 -0.77 1.54 -6.78
N ALA A 101 0.51 1.84 -6.53
CA ALA A 101 1.25 2.84 -7.29
C ALA A 101 1.37 2.46 -8.77
N VAL A 102 1.70 1.20 -9.08
CA VAL A 102 1.77 0.69 -10.46
C VAL A 102 0.41 0.81 -11.16
N ALA A 103 -0.67 0.38 -10.51
CA ALA A 103 -2.02 0.50 -11.06
C ALA A 103 -2.39 1.97 -11.34
N ASN A 104 -2.03 2.88 -10.44
CA ASN A 104 -2.28 4.31 -10.60
C ASN A 104 -1.43 4.93 -11.72
N THR A 105 -0.19 4.48 -11.94
CA THR A 105 0.61 4.96 -13.10
C THR A 105 -0.02 4.55 -14.43
N ALA A 106 -0.59 3.35 -14.51
CA ALA A 106 -1.28 2.88 -15.71
C ALA A 106 -2.53 3.72 -16.00
N LYS A 107 -3.31 4.07 -14.97
CA LYS A 107 -4.46 4.99 -15.08
C LYS A 107 -4.05 6.38 -15.56
N LYS A 108 -3.03 6.97 -14.93
CA LYS A 108 -2.49 8.29 -15.31
C LYS A 108 -2.02 8.35 -16.77
N ARG A 109 -1.41 7.27 -17.28
CA ARG A 109 -1.00 7.20 -18.70
C ARG A 109 -2.22 7.18 -19.63
N LYS A 110 -3.25 6.41 -19.31
CA LYS A 110 -4.51 6.38 -20.09
C LYS A 110 -5.22 7.73 -20.09
N GLU A 111 -5.28 8.40 -18.94
CA GLU A 111 -5.85 9.74 -18.81
C GLU A 111 -5.08 10.76 -19.65
N LYS A 112 -3.75 10.72 -19.60
CA LYS A 112 -2.88 11.60 -20.40
C LYS A 112 -3.02 11.36 -21.91
N GLU A 113 -3.24 10.12 -22.33
CA GLU A 113 -3.52 9.79 -23.73
C GLU A 113 -4.89 10.32 -24.18
N LEU A 114 -5.92 10.20 -23.34
CA LEU A 114 -7.23 10.80 -23.63
C LEU A 114 -7.16 12.32 -23.68
N GLU A 115 -6.40 12.95 -22.78
CA GLU A 115 -6.18 14.40 -22.80
C GLU A 115 -5.44 14.84 -24.07
N ARG A 116 -4.41 14.09 -24.51
CA ARG A 116 -3.74 14.32 -25.79
C ARG A 116 -4.69 14.19 -26.97
N LYS A 117 -5.55 13.16 -26.99
CA LYS A 117 -6.57 12.99 -28.03
C LYS A 117 -7.55 14.15 -28.05
N ARG A 118 -8.00 14.64 -26.88
CA ARG A 118 -8.88 15.81 -26.76
C ARG A 118 -8.23 17.11 -27.26
N LYS A 119 -6.95 17.32 -26.96
CA LYS A 119 -6.19 18.50 -27.43
C LYS A 119 -5.85 18.44 -28.93
N ASN A 120 -5.77 17.25 -29.50
CA ASN A 120 -5.53 17.03 -30.93
C ASN A 120 -6.82 16.97 -31.78
N ILE A 121 -7.99 17.30 -31.22
CA ILE A 121 -9.21 17.45 -32.01
C ILE A 121 -9.03 18.74 -32.84
N PRO A 122 -9.09 18.68 -34.18
CA PRO A 122 -9.04 19.88 -35.02
C PRO A 122 -10.16 20.83 -34.59
N PRO A 123 -9.94 22.15 -34.54
CA PRO A 123 -11.01 23.08 -34.24
C PRO A 123 -12.17 22.78 -35.22
N LEU A 124 -13.36 22.52 -34.65
CA LEU A 124 -14.57 22.33 -35.44
C LEU A 124 -14.64 23.49 -36.43
N GLN A 125 -14.57 23.14 -37.71
CA GLN A 125 -14.67 24.09 -38.81
C GLN A 125 -15.94 24.90 -38.56
N ALA A 126 -15.79 26.22 -38.37
CA ALA A 126 -16.93 27.10 -38.18
C ALA A 126 -17.92 26.84 -39.32
N ALA A 127 -19.20 26.64 -38.97
CA ALA A 127 -20.26 26.44 -39.95
C ALA A 127 -20.14 27.50 -41.05
N PRO A 128 -20.30 27.13 -42.34
CA PRO A 128 -20.12 28.07 -43.44
C PRO A 128 -20.99 29.29 -43.21
N GLN A 129 -20.36 30.45 -43.05
CA GLN A 129 -21.02 31.75 -43.05
C GLN A 129 -21.59 31.99 -44.45
N ASN A 130 -22.83 31.56 -44.65
CA ASN A 130 -23.65 32.09 -45.74
C ASN A 130 -23.82 33.59 -45.48
N THR A 131 -23.15 34.40 -46.31
CA THR A 131 -23.38 35.84 -46.43
C THR A 131 -24.85 36.09 -46.77
N PRO A 132 -25.63 36.88 -46.01
CA PRO A 132 -26.90 37.35 -46.49
C PRO A 132 -26.69 38.65 -47.27
N GLN A 133 -26.86 38.55 -48.59
CA GLN A 133 -27.26 39.68 -49.42
C GLN A 133 -28.52 40.33 -48.83
N GLN A 134 -28.55 41.66 -48.85
CA GLN A 134 -29.73 42.46 -48.57
C GLN A 134 -30.88 42.09 -49.52
N SER A 135 -32.07 41.79 -48.99
CA SER A 135 -33.36 42.20 -49.58
C SER A 135 -34.56 41.88 -48.66
N ALA A 136 -35.16 42.97 -48.15
CA ALA A 136 -36.59 43.20 -47.90
C ALA A 136 -37.40 42.31 -46.90
N PRO A 137 -38.47 42.87 -46.28
CA PRO A 137 -38.90 42.53 -44.93
C PRO A 137 -39.99 41.46 -44.90
N SER A 138 -39.81 40.43 -44.07
CA SER A 138 -40.86 39.47 -43.73
C SER A 138 -41.15 39.54 -42.23
N ARG A 139 -42.33 40.07 -41.91
CA ARG A 139 -42.96 39.97 -40.58
C ARG A 139 -43.14 38.49 -40.24
N ASN A 140 -42.60 38.04 -39.11
CA ASN A 140 -43.08 36.97 -38.22
C ASN A 140 -41.98 36.73 -37.18
N SER A 141 -42.05 37.38 -36.00
CA SER A 141 -42.75 36.91 -34.81
C SER A 141 -42.24 35.57 -34.29
N GLY A 142 -41.43 35.61 -33.23
CA GLY A 142 -41.21 34.47 -32.35
C GLY A 142 -39.76 34.28 -31.87
N TYR A 143 -39.50 34.68 -30.62
CA TYR A 143 -38.37 34.27 -29.78
C TYR A 143 -36.97 34.85 -30.09
N GLY A 144 -36.74 36.08 -29.64
CA GLY A 144 -35.41 36.56 -29.25
C GLY A 144 -35.13 36.16 -27.80
N GLY A 145 -34.39 35.06 -27.60
CA GLY A 145 -33.83 34.71 -26.29
C GLY A 145 -32.49 35.44 -26.06
N PRO A 146 -32.14 35.79 -24.82
CA PRO A 146 -30.98 36.62 -24.54
C PRO A 146 -29.67 35.92 -24.93
N THR A 147 -28.80 36.63 -25.64
CA THR A 147 -27.50 36.14 -26.11
C THR A 147 -26.39 36.23 -25.05
N SER A 148 -26.73 36.50 -23.79
CA SER A 148 -25.74 36.62 -22.70
C SER A 148 -26.35 36.46 -21.29
N ILE A 149 -25.60 35.79 -20.41
CA ILE A 149 -25.92 35.48 -19.00
C ILE A 149 -25.84 36.69 -18.06
N TYR A 150 -25.46 37.87 -18.56
CA TYR A 150 -25.42 39.11 -17.78
C TYR A 150 -26.71 39.94 -17.87
N ASP A 151 -27.71 39.49 -18.63
CA ASP A 151 -29.01 40.15 -18.80
C ASP A 151 -30.08 39.68 -17.78
N MET A 152 -29.65 39.46 -16.53
CA MET A 152 -30.55 39.24 -15.40
C MET A 152 -30.25 40.28 -14.32
N GLY A 153 -30.64 41.52 -14.59
CA GLY A 153 -30.53 42.64 -13.66
C GLY A 153 -31.89 43.30 -13.45
N ASN A 154 -32.42 43.14 -12.23
CA ASN A 154 -33.57 43.85 -11.65
C ASN A 154 -34.94 43.61 -12.29
N ARG A 155 -35.61 42.55 -11.82
CA ARG A 155 -37.07 42.58 -11.66
C ARG A 155 -37.40 42.61 -10.17
N GLU A 156 -37.33 43.81 -9.61
CA GLU A 156 -38.06 44.13 -8.38
C GLU A 156 -39.53 44.42 -8.73
N SER A 157 -40.40 44.11 -7.75
CA SER A 157 -41.77 44.58 -7.55
C SER A 157 -42.89 43.92 -8.36
N ALA A 158 -43.76 43.18 -7.68
CA ALA A 158 -45.08 43.67 -7.23
C ALA A 158 -45.85 42.56 -6.49
#